data_AF-A0A5M3XQM7-F1
#
_entry.id   AF-A0A5M3XQM7-F1
#
_cell.length_a   1.000
_cell.length_b   1.000
_cell.length_c   1.000
_cell.angle_alpha   90.00
_cell.angle_beta   90.00
_cell.angle_gamma   90.00
#
_symmetry.space_group_name_H-M   'P 1'
#
loop_
_entity.id
_entity.type
_entity.pdbx_description
1 polymer ?
#
loop_
_entity_poly.entity_id
_entity_poly.type
_entity_poly.pdbx_seq_one_letter_code
_entity_poly.pdbx_strand_id
1 'polypeptide(L)'
;MFAHSLHGLCVSDGYSAAMPLKVAGIARHAALMVGLVAVLVFVMVRPYLPGAYDAMALPLSLMVQVFGLAGLLLLPVGVPWLIQEVRGKAGRGFALAGMIMGSLVVLAGALAATESVGVSLGVVVLAGWGIVLALWRTRLNGVRVPLYLVVLPVVLVVAQVVLAVPMAEFSRSRVIAGNGQLIDEIEEHKARFGSYPASLLALHQDYKLPVIGVGEYHYALTGSAYNLYFEQPRFLIDNFGTREIVMYNRLDEQIMASHDSWILLWSPEQLKANQGWYEVHDSAVPHWKYFWFD
;
A
#
# COMPACT_ATOMS: atom_id res chain seq x y z
N MET A 1 74.01 33.16 30.83
CA MET A 1 74.37 31.95 30.05
C MET A 1 73.18 31.64 29.15
N PHE A 2 73.22 32.16 27.93
CA PHE A 2 72.18 32.00 26.91
C PHE A 2 72.44 30.70 26.13
N ALA A 3 71.42 29.87 25.94
CA ALA A 3 71.44 28.78 24.98
C ALA A 3 70.10 28.77 24.21
N HIS A 4 70.18 29.34 23.00
CA HIS A 4 69.24 29.15 21.90
C HIS A 4 69.24 27.68 21.46
N SER A 5 68.07 27.11 21.17
CA SER A 5 67.94 26.07 20.13
C SER A 5 66.60 26.22 19.42
N LEU A 6 66.66 26.78 18.21
CA LEU A 6 65.64 26.76 17.19
C LEU A 6 65.68 25.42 16.42
N HIS A 7 64.63 25.21 15.62
CA HIS A 7 64.51 24.27 14.51
C HIS A 7 64.09 22.81 14.82
N GLY A 8 62.77 22.62 14.74
CA GLY A 8 62.12 21.35 14.46
C GLY A 8 60.80 21.55 13.70
N LEU A 9 60.84 22.33 12.61
CA LEU A 9 59.75 22.41 11.62
C LEU A 9 59.68 21.08 10.86
N CYS A 10 58.93 20.12 11.40
CA CYS A 10 58.60 18.89 10.69
C CYS A 10 57.36 19.12 9.83
N VAL A 11 57.63 19.48 8.58
CA VAL A 11 56.90 19.18 7.34
C VAL A 11 55.42 18.79 7.48
N SER A 12 54.58 19.75 7.10
CA SER A 12 53.18 19.58 6.76
C SER A 12 53.03 18.94 5.37
N ASP A 13 53.03 17.61 5.27
CA ASP A 13 52.64 16.94 4.02
C ASP A 13 51.87 15.64 4.35
N GLY A 14 50.55 15.72 4.32
CA GLY A 14 49.71 14.54 4.60
C GLY A 14 48.20 14.74 4.51
N TYR A 15 47.69 15.77 3.83
CA TYR A 15 46.25 16.01 3.65
C TYR A 15 45.89 16.08 2.17
N SER A 16 46.00 14.98 1.41
CA SER A 16 45.42 14.94 0.04
C SER A 16 45.08 13.56 -0.54
N ALA A 17 45.01 12.48 0.25
CA ALA A 17 44.68 11.15 -0.29
C ALA A 17 43.51 10.40 0.38
N ALA A 18 42.82 11.00 1.36
CA ALA A 18 41.76 10.31 2.13
C ALA A 18 40.31 10.65 1.69
N MET A 19 40.12 11.40 0.60
CA MET A 19 38.80 11.85 0.15
C MET A 19 37.99 10.86 -0.72
N PRO A 20 38.57 9.99 -1.58
CA PRO A 20 37.77 9.20 -2.53
C PRO A 20 36.97 8.05 -1.88
N LEU A 21 37.43 7.53 -0.73
CA LEU A 21 36.76 6.43 0.00
C LEU A 21 35.42 6.84 0.65
N LYS A 22 35.20 8.13 0.94
CA LYS A 22 33.95 8.62 1.55
C LYS A 22 32.83 8.78 0.52
N VAL A 23 33.15 9.16 -0.71
CA VAL A 23 32.16 9.39 -1.78
C VAL A 23 31.51 8.09 -2.25
N ALA A 24 32.31 7.03 -2.46
CA ALA A 24 31.80 5.72 -2.87
C ALA A 24 30.84 5.11 -1.83
N GLY A 25 31.13 5.34 -0.54
CA GLY A 25 30.24 4.92 0.55
C GLY A 25 28.88 5.62 0.49
N ILE A 26 28.86 6.93 0.30
CA ILE A 26 27.62 7.72 0.20
C ILE A 26 26.79 7.30 -1.00
N ALA A 27 27.42 7.17 -2.18
CA ALA A 27 26.74 6.77 -3.41
C ALA A 27 26.07 5.39 -3.28
N ARG A 28 26.76 4.43 -2.66
CA ARG A 28 26.20 3.09 -2.38
C ARG A 28 24.96 3.15 -1.48
N HIS A 29 24.98 3.96 -0.41
CA HIS A 29 23.81 4.08 0.49
C HIS A 29 22.63 4.78 -0.17
N ALA A 30 22.90 5.82 -0.95
CA ALA A 30 21.87 6.47 -1.75
C ALA A 30 21.23 5.49 -2.74
N ALA A 31 22.03 4.71 -3.46
CA ALA A 31 21.53 3.68 -4.38
C ALA A 31 20.69 2.60 -3.65
N LEU A 32 21.14 2.13 -2.49
CA LEU A 32 20.38 1.17 -1.68
C LEU A 32 19.06 1.75 -1.17
N MET A 33 19.06 3.03 -0.75
CA MET A 33 17.86 3.72 -0.29
C MET A 33 16.85 3.89 -1.42
N VAL A 34 17.31 4.35 -2.59
CA VAL A 34 16.47 4.48 -3.79
C VAL A 34 15.91 3.12 -4.20
N GLY A 35 16.74 2.07 -4.24
CA GLY A 35 16.29 0.72 -4.56
C GLY A 35 15.25 0.20 -3.57
N LEU A 36 15.45 0.41 -2.27
CA LEU A 36 14.49 0.02 -1.23
C LEU A 36 13.17 0.78 -1.38
N VAL A 37 13.22 2.10 -1.57
CA VAL A 37 12.03 2.92 -1.83
C VAL A 37 11.29 2.41 -3.06
N ALA A 38 11.98 2.16 -4.17
CA ALA A 38 11.37 1.68 -5.40
C ALA A 38 10.67 0.33 -5.20
N VAL A 39 11.31 -0.61 -4.48
CA VAL A 39 10.70 -1.91 -4.15
C VAL A 39 9.44 -1.73 -3.29
N LEU A 40 9.50 -0.89 -2.25
CA LEU A 40 8.35 -0.66 -1.37
C LEU A 40 7.19 0.01 -2.11
N VAL A 41 7.48 1.04 -2.92
CA VAL A 41 6.47 1.69 -3.78
C VAL A 41 5.89 0.68 -4.78
N PHE A 42 6.71 -0.18 -5.37
CA PHE A 42 6.23 -1.24 -6.26
C PHE A 42 5.29 -2.21 -5.55
N VAL A 43 5.66 -2.69 -4.35
CA VAL A 43 4.79 -3.55 -3.53
C VAL A 43 3.48 -2.84 -3.18
N MET A 44 3.53 -1.54 -2.86
CA MET A 44 2.36 -0.72 -2.58
C MET A 44 1.40 -0.64 -3.78
N VAL A 45 1.90 -0.39 -5.00
CA VAL A 45 1.04 -0.27 -6.19
C VAL A 45 0.69 -1.62 -6.84
N ARG A 46 1.34 -2.71 -6.45
CA ARG A 46 1.17 -4.03 -7.07
C ARG A 46 -0.30 -4.49 -7.21
N PRO A 47 -1.21 -4.28 -6.24
CA PRO A 47 -2.62 -4.67 -6.40
C PRO A 47 -3.33 -4.00 -7.58
N TYR A 48 -2.85 -2.85 -8.05
CA TYR A 48 -3.46 -2.08 -9.13
C TYR A 48 -2.88 -2.45 -10.51
N LEU A 49 -1.82 -3.28 -10.53
CA LEU A 49 -1.13 -3.63 -11.75
C LEU A 49 -1.84 -4.78 -12.49
N PRO A 50 -1.59 -4.90 -13.81
CA PRO A 50 -2.12 -6.01 -14.59
C PRO A 50 -1.59 -7.36 -14.11
N GLY A 51 -2.46 -8.35 -14.04
CA GLY A 51 -2.07 -9.73 -13.73
C GLY A 51 -3.22 -10.56 -13.19
N ALA A 52 -2.95 -11.85 -12.97
CA ALA A 52 -3.88 -12.72 -12.27
C ALA A 52 -3.97 -12.34 -10.80
N TYR A 53 -5.11 -12.64 -10.19
CA TYR A 53 -5.33 -12.41 -8.77
C TYR A 53 -4.23 -13.05 -7.92
N ASP A 54 -3.73 -12.28 -6.96
CA ASP A 54 -2.78 -12.74 -5.94
C ASP A 54 -3.26 -12.29 -4.57
N ALA A 55 -3.67 -13.27 -3.76
CA ALA A 55 -4.20 -13.05 -2.41
C ALA A 55 -3.22 -12.31 -1.48
N MET A 56 -1.90 -12.34 -1.75
CA MET A 56 -0.91 -11.63 -0.94
C MET A 56 -0.66 -10.20 -1.41
N ALA A 57 -1.12 -9.80 -2.60
CA ALA A 57 -0.84 -8.47 -3.14
C ALA A 57 -1.42 -7.36 -2.24
N LEU A 58 -2.70 -7.48 -1.90
CA LEU A 58 -3.42 -6.51 -1.08
C LEU A 58 -2.83 -6.41 0.35
N PRO A 59 -2.65 -7.52 1.10
CA PRO A 59 -2.02 -7.49 2.41
C PRO A 59 -0.62 -6.87 2.41
N LEU A 60 0.24 -7.24 1.46
CA LEU A 60 1.60 -6.70 1.40
C LEU A 60 1.60 -5.21 1.08
N SER A 61 0.72 -4.76 0.18
CA SER A 61 0.51 -3.34 -0.08
C SER A 61 0.05 -2.61 1.18
N LEU A 62 -0.96 -3.13 1.89
CA LEU A 62 -1.47 -2.57 3.14
C LEU A 62 -0.36 -2.45 4.19
N MET A 63 0.47 -3.48 4.36
CA MET A 63 1.60 -3.45 5.29
C MET A 63 2.60 -2.34 4.96
N VAL A 64 2.92 -2.11 3.68
CA VAL A 64 3.81 -1.01 3.27
C VAL A 64 3.16 0.35 3.54
N GLN A 65 1.86 0.48 3.29
CA GLN A 65 1.11 1.72 3.56
C GLN A 65 1.04 2.03 5.05
N VAL A 66 0.73 1.04 5.89
CA VAL A 66 0.76 1.16 7.36
C VAL A 66 2.16 1.49 7.85
N PHE A 67 3.20 0.86 7.29
CA PHE A 67 4.58 1.20 7.63
C PHE A 67 4.92 2.65 7.27
N GLY A 68 4.49 3.14 6.12
CA GLY A 68 4.64 4.55 5.73
C GLY A 68 3.98 5.49 6.74
N LEU A 69 2.70 5.28 7.03
CA LEU A 69 1.90 6.13 7.91
C LEU A 69 2.36 6.04 9.38
N ALA A 70 2.41 4.85 9.97
CA ALA A 70 2.86 4.65 11.34
C ALA A 70 4.34 5.05 11.50
N GLY A 71 5.15 4.85 10.46
CA GLY A 71 6.54 5.26 10.42
C GLY A 71 6.75 6.77 10.58
N LEU A 72 5.73 7.61 10.36
CA LEU A 72 5.82 9.04 10.69
C LEU A 72 6.13 9.28 12.18
N LEU A 73 5.78 8.35 13.07
CA LEU A 73 6.16 8.38 14.49
C LEU A 73 7.69 8.33 14.72
N LEU A 74 8.47 7.92 13.71
CA LEU A 74 9.93 7.88 13.77
C LEU A 74 10.58 9.25 13.53
N LEU A 75 9.90 10.18 12.85
CA LEU A 75 10.42 11.52 12.54
C LEU A 75 10.85 12.32 13.78
N PRO A 76 10.05 12.42 14.87
CA PRO A 76 10.45 13.17 16.07
C PRO A 76 11.72 12.64 16.74
N VAL A 77 12.12 11.39 16.48
CA VAL A 77 13.38 10.82 16.96
C VAL A 77 14.47 10.91 15.88
N GLY A 78 14.13 10.58 14.63
CA GLY A 78 15.07 10.49 13.51
C GLY A 78 15.66 11.84 13.10
N VAL A 79 14.86 12.91 13.05
CA VAL A 79 15.35 14.25 12.65
C VAL A 79 16.35 14.80 13.68
N PRO A 80 16.05 14.85 14.99
CA PRO A 80 17.04 15.29 15.97
C PRO A 80 18.28 14.41 16.01
N TRP A 81 18.14 13.09 15.86
CA TRP A 81 19.27 12.17 15.80
C TRP A 81 20.18 12.48 14.61
N LEU A 82 19.60 12.69 13.42
CA LEU A 82 20.34 13.04 12.21
C LEU A 82 21.14 14.34 12.41
N ILE A 83 20.53 15.37 13.00
CA ILE A 83 21.19 16.65 13.31
C ILE A 83 22.37 16.47 14.26
N GLN A 84 22.21 15.65 15.31
CA GLN A 84 23.29 15.41 16.28
C GLN A 84 24.47 14.64 15.68
N GLU A 85 24.20 13.65 14.83
CA GLU A 85 25.24 12.89 14.15
C GLU A 85 26.00 13.75 13.12
N VAL A 86 25.31 14.64 12.39
CA VAL A 86 25.98 15.64 11.53
C VAL A 86 26.87 16.58 12.35
N ARG A 87 26.51 16.86 13.60
CA ARG A 87 27.32 17.64 14.56
C ARG A 87 28.41 16.81 15.26
N GLY A 88 28.57 15.52 14.92
CA GLY A 88 29.58 14.63 15.50
C GLY A 88 29.32 14.21 16.95
N LYS A 89 28.08 14.31 17.44
CA LYS A 89 27.70 13.87 18.80
C LYS A 89 27.11 12.47 18.76
N ALA A 90 27.57 11.62 19.68
CA ALA A 90 27.11 10.22 19.77
C ALA A 90 25.64 10.13 20.20
N GLY A 91 24.78 9.59 19.34
CA GLY A 91 23.33 9.55 19.53
C GLY A 91 22.75 8.34 20.28
N ARG A 92 23.43 7.78 21.31
CA ARG A 92 22.97 6.53 21.97
C ARG A 92 21.52 6.57 22.48
N GLY A 93 21.09 7.70 23.07
CA GLY A 93 19.72 7.88 23.54
C GLY A 93 18.69 7.84 22.40
N PHE A 94 19.03 8.44 21.25
CA PHE A 94 18.18 8.40 20.06
C PHE A 94 18.11 7.01 19.43
N ALA A 95 19.18 6.23 19.49
CA ALA A 95 19.15 4.85 19.04
C ALA A 95 18.15 4.01 19.85
N LEU A 96 18.13 4.17 21.18
CA LEU A 96 17.16 3.50 22.04
C LEU A 96 15.72 3.97 21.75
N ALA A 97 15.51 5.29 21.66
CA ALA A 97 14.21 5.84 21.30
C ALA A 97 13.74 5.33 19.93
N GLY A 98 14.64 5.27 18.95
CA GLY A 98 14.36 4.75 17.60
C GLY A 98 13.98 3.27 17.61
N MET A 99 14.61 2.44 18.45
CA MET A 99 14.23 1.04 18.64
C MET A 99 12.84 0.89 19.23
N ILE A 100 12.48 1.71 20.23
CA ILE A 100 11.16 1.70 20.85
C ILE A 100 10.10 2.10 19.82
N MET A 101 10.28 3.25 19.17
CA MET A 101 9.35 3.74 18.15
C MET A 101 9.26 2.78 16.96
N GLY A 102 10.39 2.21 16.51
CA GLY A 102 10.42 1.20 15.45
C GLY A 102 9.64 -0.06 15.83
N SER A 103 9.70 -0.49 17.09
CA SER A 103 8.93 -1.64 17.57
C SER A 103 7.43 -1.35 17.56
N LEU A 104 7.00 -0.12 17.88
CA LEU A 104 5.60 0.28 17.76
C LEU A 104 5.12 0.28 16.29
N VAL A 105 5.96 0.75 15.36
CA VAL A 105 5.66 0.73 13.92
C VAL A 105 5.51 -0.71 13.42
N VAL A 106 6.43 -1.59 13.81
CA VAL A 106 6.34 -3.02 13.45
C VAL A 106 5.11 -3.67 14.07
N LEU A 107 4.77 -3.35 15.31
CA LEU A 107 3.57 -3.87 15.95
C LEU A 107 2.31 -3.47 15.16
N ALA A 108 2.20 -2.21 14.73
CA ALA A 108 1.10 -1.78 13.86
C ALA A 108 1.06 -2.55 12.54
N GLY A 109 2.22 -2.77 11.90
CA GLY A 109 2.33 -3.59 10.69
C GLY A 109 1.94 -5.06 10.91
N ALA A 110 2.30 -5.64 12.06
CA ALA A 110 1.95 -7.01 12.43
C ALA A 110 0.45 -7.18 12.70
N LEU A 111 -0.20 -6.17 13.30
CA LEU A 111 -1.65 -6.16 13.48
C LEU A 111 -2.36 -6.07 12.13
N ALA A 112 -1.92 -5.19 11.22
CA ALA A 112 -2.45 -5.10 9.87
C ALA A 112 -2.29 -6.41 9.08
N ALA A 113 -1.14 -7.07 9.21
CA ALA A 113 -0.89 -8.38 8.62
C ALA A 113 -1.81 -9.47 9.20
N THR A 114 -2.05 -9.42 10.51
CA THR A 114 -2.93 -10.36 11.21
C THR A 114 -4.38 -10.22 10.75
N GLU A 115 -4.85 -8.98 10.61
CA GLU A 115 -6.22 -8.72 10.15
C GLU A 115 -6.43 -9.12 8.68
N SER A 116 -5.43 -8.88 7.84
CA SER A 116 -5.56 -9.09 6.39
C SER A 116 -5.36 -10.54 5.94
N VAL A 117 -4.46 -11.30 6.58
CA VAL A 117 -4.11 -12.68 6.16
C VAL A 117 -4.30 -13.69 7.28
N GLY A 118 -4.17 -13.25 8.54
CA GLY A 118 -4.25 -14.11 9.71
C GLY A 118 -2.99 -14.06 10.58
N VAL A 119 -3.10 -14.68 11.75
CA VAL A 119 -2.10 -14.63 12.85
C VAL A 119 -0.71 -15.09 12.40
N SER A 120 -0.62 -16.03 11.46
CA SER A 120 0.66 -16.54 10.97
C SER A 120 1.55 -15.45 10.35
N LEU A 121 0.97 -14.55 9.54
CA LEU A 121 1.73 -13.47 8.92
C LEU A 121 2.18 -12.43 9.95
N GLY A 122 1.33 -12.10 10.92
CA GLY A 122 1.69 -11.23 12.04
C GLY A 122 2.88 -11.77 12.85
N VAL A 123 2.88 -13.08 13.14
CA VAL A 123 4.00 -13.75 13.83
C VAL A 123 5.29 -13.69 13.00
N VAL A 124 5.21 -13.89 11.69
CA VAL A 124 6.38 -13.78 10.78
C VAL A 124 6.98 -12.37 10.82
N VAL A 125 6.14 -11.33 10.80
CA VAL A 125 6.58 -9.93 10.89
C VAL A 125 7.31 -9.67 12.22
N LEU A 126 6.73 -10.11 13.34
CA LEU A 126 7.34 -9.94 14.67
C LEU A 126 8.64 -10.72 14.81
N ALA A 127 8.70 -11.96 14.31
CA ALA A 127 9.92 -12.76 14.30
C ALA A 127 11.01 -12.10 13.47
N GLY A 128 10.67 -11.58 12.29
CA GLY A 128 11.58 -10.81 11.44
C GLY A 128 12.14 -9.59 12.17
N TRP A 129 11.30 -8.86 12.90
CA TRP A 129 11.76 -7.73 13.71
C TRP A 129 12.66 -8.14 14.87
N GLY A 130 12.35 -9.26 15.55
CA GLY A 130 13.23 -9.82 16.58
C GLY A 130 14.63 -10.13 16.06
N ILE A 131 14.72 -10.69 14.85
CA ILE A 131 16.00 -10.93 14.15
C ILE A 131 16.69 -9.59 13.85
N VAL A 132 15.97 -8.60 13.33
CA VAL A 132 16.54 -7.26 13.08
C VAL A 132 17.11 -6.66 14.35
N LEU A 133 16.38 -6.67 15.48
CA LEU A 133 16.85 -6.17 16.77
C LEU A 133 18.11 -6.90 17.26
N ALA A 134 18.15 -8.24 17.13
CA ALA A 134 19.31 -9.05 17.50
C ALA A 134 20.55 -8.69 16.68
N LEU A 135 20.39 -8.49 15.36
CA LEU A 135 21.48 -8.05 14.48
C LEU A 135 21.88 -6.59 14.75
N TRP A 136 20.92 -5.74 15.09
CA TRP A 136 21.15 -4.30 15.30
C TRP A 136 22.00 -4.01 16.53
N ARG A 137 21.93 -4.84 17.58
CA ARG A 137 22.75 -4.71 18.80
C ARG A 137 24.23 -4.50 18.53
N THR A 138 24.75 -5.01 17.40
CA THR A 138 26.17 -4.95 17.04
C THR A 138 26.55 -3.81 16.08
N ARG A 139 25.59 -3.02 15.57
CA ARG A 139 25.81 -2.12 14.41
C ARG A 139 25.26 -0.69 14.53
N LEU A 140 24.96 -0.19 15.73
CA LEU A 140 24.34 1.13 15.97
C LEU A 140 25.25 2.37 15.76
N ASN A 141 26.20 2.32 14.84
CA ASN A 141 27.12 3.44 14.62
C ASN A 141 26.87 4.13 13.27
N GLY A 142 26.62 5.44 13.33
CA GLY A 142 26.72 6.36 12.20
C GLY A 142 25.40 6.94 11.68
N VAL A 143 25.56 8.00 10.89
CA VAL A 143 24.51 8.88 10.29
C VAL A 143 23.44 8.14 9.46
N ARG A 144 23.68 6.89 9.08
CA ARG A 144 22.85 6.16 8.11
C ARG A 144 21.47 5.81 8.66
N VAL A 145 21.43 5.27 9.88
CA VAL A 145 20.18 4.84 10.52
C VAL A 145 19.14 5.97 10.59
N PRO A 146 19.45 7.14 11.17
CA PRO A 146 18.46 8.21 11.26
C PRO A 146 18.01 8.74 9.90
N LEU A 147 18.83 8.63 8.84
CA LEU A 147 18.40 8.97 7.48
C LEU A 147 17.29 8.04 6.98
N TYR A 148 17.41 6.71 7.16
CA TYR A 148 16.35 5.77 6.77
C TYR A 148 15.07 5.97 7.59
N LEU A 149 15.19 6.26 8.90
CA LEU A 149 14.06 6.51 9.78
C LEU A 149 13.23 7.74 9.36
N VAL A 150 13.84 8.71 8.69
CA VAL A 150 13.15 9.92 8.21
C VAL A 150 12.68 9.75 6.77
N VAL A 151 13.56 9.34 5.86
CA VAL A 151 13.28 9.37 4.42
C VAL A 151 12.24 8.32 4.02
N LEU A 152 12.33 7.10 4.53
CA LEU A 152 11.41 6.02 4.12
C LEU A 152 9.94 6.35 4.40
N PRO A 153 9.52 6.64 5.64
CA PRO A 153 8.10 6.90 5.91
C PRO A 153 7.57 8.12 5.16
N VAL A 154 8.35 9.20 5.06
CA VAL A 154 7.96 10.41 4.32
C VAL A 154 7.71 10.08 2.85
N VAL A 155 8.66 9.40 2.18
CA VAL A 155 8.52 9.07 0.76
C VAL A 155 7.34 8.13 0.52
N LEU A 156 7.11 7.16 1.39
CA LEU A 156 5.99 6.23 1.24
C LEU A 156 4.64 6.91 1.43
N VAL A 157 4.49 7.82 2.40
CA VAL A 157 3.27 8.60 2.58
C VAL A 157 3.03 9.52 1.38
N VAL A 158 4.08 10.19 0.89
CA VAL A 158 3.98 11.01 -0.33
C VAL A 158 3.57 10.16 -1.53
N ALA A 159 4.18 8.99 -1.72
CA ALA A 159 3.83 8.08 -2.79
C ALA A 159 2.38 7.62 -2.69
N GLN A 160 1.91 7.28 -1.49
CA GLN A 160 0.53 6.89 -1.24
C GLN A 160 -0.46 8.00 -1.63
N VAL A 161 -0.22 9.25 -1.24
CA VAL A 161 -1.10 10.38 -1.60
C VAL A 161 -1.07 10.65 -3.11
N VAL A 162 0.11 10.66 -3.72
CA VAL A 162 0.28 11.00 -5.15
C VAL A 162 -0.26 9.90 -6.07
N LEU A 163 -0.13 8.63 -5.67
CA LEU A 163 -0.48 7.48 -6.51
C LEU A 163 -1.90 6.97 -6.29
N ALA A 164 -2.58 7.36 -5.21
CA ALA A 164 -3.88 6.82 -4.85
C ALA A 164 -4.91 6.87 -5.98
N VAL A 165 -5.27 8.08 -6.39
CA VAL A 165 -6.26 8.32 -7.46
C VAL A 165 -5.83 7.73 -8.80
N PRO A 166 -4.62 8.01 -9.35
CA PRO A 166 -4.26 7.50 -10.67
C PRO A 166 -4.16 5.98 -10.73
N MET A 167 -3.75 5.30 -9.64
CA MET A 167 -3.68 3.84 -9.63
C MET A 167 -5.05 3.19 -9.45
N ALA A 168 -5.93 3.76 -8.62
CA ALA A 168 -7.32 3.33 -8.53
C ALA A 168 -8.04 3.46 -9.89
N GLU A 169 -7.90 4.61 -10.56
CA GLU A 169 -8.49 4.84 -11.88
C GLU A 169 -7.92 3.90 -12.95
N PHE A 170 -6.60 3.73 -12.98
CA PHE A 170 -5.95 2.80 -13.92
C PHE A 170 -6.47 1.37 -13.74
N SER A 171 -6.53 0.90 -12.49
CA SER A 171 -7.07 -0.42 -12.16
C SER A 171 -8.53 -0.56 -12.58
N ARG A 172 -9.39 0.38 -12.18
CA ARG A 172 -10.82 0.41 -12.49
C ARG A 172 -11.07 0.37 -13.98
N SER A 173 -10.47 1.29 -14.73
CA SER A 173 -10.58 1.38 -16.18
C SER A 173 -10.13 0.08 -16.87
N ARG A 174 -9.07 -0.56 -16.38
CA ARG A 174 -8.57 -1.82 -16.93
C ARG A 174 -9.54 -2.97 -16.68
N VAL A 175 -10.11 -3.06 -15.48
CA VAL A 175 -11.12 -4.08 -15.17
C VAL A 175 -12.35 -3.89 -16.03
N ILE A 176 -12.89 -2.66 -16.12
CA ILE A 176 -14.04 -2.34 -16.96
C ILE A 176 -13.79 -2.75 -18.42
N ALA A 177 -12.64 -2.38 -18.98
CA ALA A 177 -12.27 -2.73 -20.36
C ALA A 177 -12.15 -4.25 -20.58
N GLY A 178 -11.73 -5.01 -19.56
CA GLY A 178 -11.60 -6.47 -19.62
C GLY A 178 -12.91 -7.24 -19.54
N ASN A 179 -14.04 -6.59 -19.22
CA ASN A 179 -15.33 -7.26 -18.99
C ASN A 179 -16.25 -7.37 -20.20
N GLY A 180 -15.89 -6.75 -21.34
CA GLY A 180 -16.76 -6.72 -22.51
C GLY A 180 -17.24 -8.11 -22.91
N GLN A 181 -16.33 -9.08 -22.99
CA GLN A 181 -16.67 -10.46 -23.37
C GLN A 181 -17.69 -11.10 -22.42
N LEU A 182 -17.49 -10.99 -21.10
CA LEU A 182 -18.43 -11.56 -20.12
C LEU A 182 -19.83 -10.93 -20.24
N ILE A 183 -19.88 -9.61 -20.39
CA ILE A 183 -21.14 -8.88 -20.58
C ILE A 183 -21.83 -9.33 -21.88
N ASP A 184 -21.10 -9.40 -22.99
CA ASP A 184 -21.63 -9.82 -24.28
C ASP A 184 -22.21 -11.23 -24.22
N GLU A 185 -21.55 -12.17 -23.54
CA GLU A 185 -22.01 -13.55 -23.41
C GLU A 185 -23.24 -13.67 -22.49
N ILE A 186 -23.36 -12.85 -21.43
CA ILE A 186 -24.58 -12.76 -20.60
C ILE A 186 -25.75 -12.22 -21.43
N GLU A 187 -25.52 -11.20 -22.25
CA GLU A 187 -26.53 -10.61 -23.12
C GLU A 187 -26.96 -11.56 -24.24
N GLU A 188 -26.01 -12.30 -24.82
CA GLU A 188 -26.31 -13.35 -25.79
C GLU A 188 -27.14 -14.49 -25.16
N HIS A 189 -26.82 -14.88 -23.92
CA HIS A 189 -27.63 -15.85 -23.19
C HIS A 189 -29.08 -15.38 -23.06
N LYS A 190 -29.31 -14.13 -22.68
CA LYS A 190 -30.67 -13.56 -22.61
C LYS A 190 -31.35 -13.53 -23.96
N ALA A 191 -30.64 -13.17 -25.03
CA ALA A 191 -31.20 -13.17 -26.38
C ALA A 191 -31.61 -14.58 -26.84
N ARG A 192 -30.85 -15.61 -26.44
CA ARG A 192 -31.09 -17.01 -26.84
C ARG A 192 -32.17 -17.69 -26.02
N PHE A 193 -32.20 -17.46 -24.71
CA PHE A 193 -33.06 -18.21 -23.77
C PHE A 193 -34.21 -17.38 -23.19
N GLY A 194 -34.27 -16.08 -23.48
CA GLY A 194 -35.32 -15.17 -23.02
C GLY A 194 -35.14 -14.67 -21.58
N SER A 195 -34.12 -15.15 -20.86
CA SER A 195 -33.81 -14.73 -19.48
C SER A 195 -32.30 -14.64 -19.25
N TYR A 196 -31.90 -13.79 -18.31
CA TYR A 196 -30.52 -13.76 -17.83
C TYR A 196 -30.19 -15.06 -17.05
N PRO A 197 -28.91 -15.47 -17.00
CA PRO A 197 -28.49 -16.60 -16.18
C PRO A 197 -28.93 -16.45 -14.73
N ALA A 198 -29.39 -17.54 -14.12
CA ALA A 198 -29.81 -17.51 -12.71
C ALA A 198 -28.62 -17.21 -11.76
N SER A 199 -27.42 -17.62 -12.16
CA SER A 199 -26.17 -17.45 -11.41
C SER A 199 -24.98 -17.61 -12.35
N LEU A 200 -23.85 -17.00 -11.98
CA LEU A 200 -22.53 -17.23 -12.59
C LEU A 200 -21.57 -17.95 -11.62
N LEU A 201 -22.08 -18.52 -10.53
CA LEU A 201 -21.31 -19.30 -9.57
C LEU A 201 -20.96 -20.67 -10.16
N ALA A 202 -19.88 -20.74 -10.92
CA ALA A 202 -19.28 -21.98 -11.39
C ALA A 202 -18.00 -22.30 -10.60
N LEU A 203 -17.70 -23.58 -10.43
CA LEU A 203 -16.45 -24.03 -9.78
C LEU A 203 -15.20 -23.74 -10.65
N HIS A 204 -15.37 -23.56 -11.96
CA HIS A 204 -14.30 -23.20 -12.88
C HIS A 204 -14.38 -21.71 -13.20
N GLN A 205 -13.28 -20.99 -12.98
CA GLN A 205 -13.16 -19.56 -13.25
C GLN A 205 -12.70 -19.33 -14.70
N ASP A 206 -13.66 -19.34 -15.63
CA ASP A 206 -13.41 -19.09 -17.05
C ASP A 206 -13.10 -17.60 -17.33
N TYR A 207 -13.68 -16.70 -16.53
CA TYR A 207 -13.42 -15.26 -16.62
C TYR A 207 -12.53 -14.82 -15.47
N LYS A 208 -11.36 -14.27 -15.81
CA LYS A 208 -10.41 -13.72 -14.85
C LYS A 208 -10.36 -12.20 -14.96
N LEU A 209 -10.30 -11.57 -13.80
CA LEU A 209 -10.02 -10.15 -13.68
C LEU A 209 -8.60 -9.83 -14.17
N PRO A 210 -8.40 -8.77 -14.97
CA PRO A 210 -7.09 -8.44 -15.54
C PRO A 210 -6.19 -7.64 -14.58
N VAL A 211 -6.47 -7.65 -13.27
CA VAL A 211 -5.79 -6.86 -12.23
C VAL A 211 -5.50 -7.74 -11.01
N ILE A 212 -4.27 -7.63 -10.49
CA ILE A 212 -3.74 -8.51 -9.42
C ILE A 212 -4.55 -8.42 -8.12
N GLY A 213 -5.02 -7.23 -7.75
CA GLY A 213 -5.69 -6.98 -6.48
C GLY A 213 -7.20 -7.20 -6.49
N VAL A 214 -7.81 -7.48 -7.64
CA VAL A 214 -9.26 -7.70 -7.73
C VAL A 214 -9.51 -9.19 -7.76
N GLY A 215 -10.23 -9.70 -6.76
CA GLY A 215 -10.43 -11.13 -6.54
C GLY A 215 -11.32 -11.78 -7.58
N GLU A 216 -12.60 -11.45 -7.53
CA GLU A 216 -13.63 -12.04 -8.37
C GLU A 216 -14.71 -11.02 -8.75
N TYR A 217 -15.46 -11.34 -9.79
CA TYR A 217 -16.71 -10.65 -10.07
C TYR A 217 -17.83 -11.29 -9.26
N HIS A 218 -18.77 -10.46 -8.86
CA HIS A 218 -20.02 -10.86 -8.28
C HIS A 218 -21.14 -10.53 -9.26
N TYR A 219 -22.11 -11.45 -9.34
CA TYR A 219 -23.26 -11.34 -10.21
C TYR A 219 -24.53 -11.44 -9.38
N ALA A 220 -25.44 -10.48 -9.56
CA ALA A 220 -26.74 -10.49 -8.92
C ALA A 220 -27.83 -10.07 -9.91
N LEU A 221 -28.88 -10.88 -10.03
CA LEU A 221 -30.05 -10.50 -10.80
C LEU A 221 -30.79 -9.34 -10.13
N THR A 222 -31.28 -8.39 -10.92
CA THR A 222 -32.04 -7.23 -10.42
C THR A 222 -33.22 -6.97 -11.35
N GLY A 223 -34.36 -7.59 -11.03
CA GLY A 223 -35.58 -7.49 -11.83
C GLY A 223 -35.38 -7.97 -13.27
N SER A 224 -35.39 -7.04 -14.22
CA SER A 224 -35.20 -7.33 -15.65
C SER A 224 -33.77 -7.10 -16.16
N ALA A 225 -32.83 -6.78 -15.26
CA ALA A 225 -31.42 -6.51 -15.44
C ALA A 225 -30.54 -7.37 -14.51
N TYR A 226 -29.25 -7.09 -14.47
CA TYR A 226 -28.29 -7.67 -13.53
C TYR A 226 -27.25 -6.64 -13.12
N ASN A 227 -26.70 -6.83 -11.92
CA ASN A 227 -25.51 -6.16 -11.43
C ASN A 227 -24.31 -7.10 -11.60
N LEU A 228 -23.28 -6.62 -12.29
CA LEU A 228 -21.96 -7.25 -12.32
C LEU A 228 -20.99 -6.31 -11.61
N TYR A 229 -20.38 -6.74 -10.51
CA TYR A 229 -19.58 -5.84 -9.67
C TYR A 229 -18.34 -6.51 -9.09
N PHE A 230 -17.41 -5.69 -8.61
CA PHE A 230 -16.20 -6.12 -7.92
C PHE A 230 -15.76 -5.06 -6.91
N GLU A 231 -14.98 -5.46 -5.92
CA GLU A 231 -14.35 -4.55 -4.97
C GLU A 231 -13.00 -4.06 -5.50
N GLN A 232 -12.84 -2.74 -5.60
CA GLN A 232 -11.64 -2.09 -6.10
C GLN A 232 -10.66 -1.84 -4.93
N PRO A 233 -9.39 -2.29 -5.04
CA PRO A 233 -8.34 -1.91 -4.11
C PRO A 233 -8.30 -0.41 -3.83
N ARG A 234 -8.11 -0.03 -2.56
CA ARG A 234 -7.93 1.37 -2.13
C ARG A 234 -6.63 1.58 -1.35
N PHE A 235 -6.14 2.81 -1.40
CA PHE A 235 -5.03 3.24 -0.55
C PHE A 235 -5.55 3.68 0.82
N LEU A 236 -4.82 3.38 1.88
CA LEU A 236 -5.20 3.65 3.27
C LEU A 236 -5.52 5.13 3.55
N ILE A 237 -4.74 6.07 3.00
CA ILE A 237 -4.93 7.52 3.24
C ILE A 237 -6.02 8.10 2.31
N ASP A 238 -6.43 7.36 1.29
CA ASP A 238 -7.45 7.78 0.34
C ASP A 238 -8.84 7.35 0.87
N ASN A 239 -9.50 8.26 1.60
CA ASN A 239 -10.74 8.02 2.37
C ASN A 239 -10.66 6.77 3.25
N PHE A 240 -9.94 6.92 4.37
CA PHE A 240 -9.69 5.83 5.32
C PHE A 240 -10.95 5.04 5.68
N GLY A 241 -10.85 3.70 5.62
CA GLY A 241 -11.95 2.78 5.91
C GLY A 241 -12.94 2.60 4.76
N THR A 242 -12.87 3.43 3.72
CA THR A 242 -13.84 3.34 2.63
C THR A 242 -13.58 2.13 1.75
N ARG A 243 -14.65 1.43 1.38
CA ARG A 243 -14.63 0.40 0.35
C ARG A 243 -15.17 0.97 -0.95
N GLU A 244 -14.51 0.65 -2.06
CA GLU A 244 -14.99 1.05 -3.39
C GLU A 244 -15.55 -0.17 -4.11
N ILE A 245 -16.82 -0.10 -4.47
CA ILE A 245 -17.48 -1.12 -5.30
C ILE A 245 -17.73 -0.54 -6.68
N VAL A 246 -17.27 -1.23 -7.72
CA VAL A 246 -17.46 -0.84 -9.11
C VAL A 246 -18.50 -1.78 -9.72
N MET A 247 -19.54 -1.24 -10.34
CA MET A 247 -20.70 -2.02 -10.76
C MET A 247 -21.20 -1.59 -12.14
N TYR A 248 -21.51 -2.60 -12.95
CA TYR A 248 -22.24 -2.51 -14.20
C TYR A 248 -23.71 -2.88 -14.00
N ASN A 249 -24.62 -2.09 -14.56
CA ASN A 249 -26.01 -2.48 -14.79
C ASN A 249 -26.52 -1.80 -16.06
N ARG A 250 -26.94 -2.59 -17.06
CA ARG A 250 -27.36 -2.10 -18.38
C ARG A 250 -28.50 -1.07 -18.35
N LEU A 251 -29.36 -1.10 -17.34
CA LEU A 251 -30.48 -0.17 -17.20
C LEU A 251 -30.19 1.01 -16.27
N ASP A 252 -28.95 1.12 -15.77
CA ASP A 252 -28.56 2.09 -14.74
C ASP A 252 -29.38 1.97 -13.44
N GLU A 253 -29.87 0.76 -13.17
CA GLU A 253 -30.60 0.38 -11.96
C GLU A 253 -29.68 -0.31 -10.94
N GLN A 254 -28.45 0.19 -10.79
CA GLN A 254 -27.48 -0.35 -9.83
C GLN A 254 -28.08 -0.30 -8.42
N ILE A 255 -28.09 -1.46 -7.74
CA ILE A 255 -28.51 -1.58 -6.34
C ILE A 255 -27.45 -2.37 -5.59
N MET A 256 -27.00 -1.83 -4.46
CA MET A 256 -26.06 -2.49 -3.55
C MET A 256 -26.45 -2.14 -2.13
N ALA A 257 -26.85 -3.14 -1.35
CA ALA A 257 -27.10 -2.95 0.08
C ALA A 257 -25.79 -3.11 0.85
N SER A 258 -25.52 -2.23 1.83
CA SER A 258 -24.38 -2.41 2.75
C SER A 258 -24.45 -3.67 3.60
N HIS A 259 -25.66 -4.20 3.83
CA HIS A 259 -25.87 -5.39 4.64
C HIS A 259 -26.84 -6.37 3.98
N ASP A 260 -26.45 -7.64 3.94
CA ASP A 260 -27.29 -8.72 3.42
C ASP A 260 -28.63 -8.84 4.15
N SER A 261 -28.65 -8.54 5.45
CA SER A 261 -29.87 -8.58 6.25
C SER A 261 -30.93 -7.59 5.76
N TRP A 262 -30.53 -6.47 5.17
CA TRP A 262 -31.47 -5.49 4.61
C TRP A 262 -32.24 -6.06 3.44
N ILE A 263 -31.59 -6.89 2.61
CA ILE A 263 -32.25 -7.58 1.49
C ILE A 263 -33.40 -8.46 1.97
N LEU A 264 -33.28 -9.03 3.17
CA LEU A 264 -34.28 -9.91 3.77
C LEU A 264 -35.39 -9.16 4.53
N LEU A 265 -35.09 -7.96 5.03
CA LEU A 265 -35.97 -7.23 5.96
C LEU A 265 -36.71 -6.06 5.30
N TRP A 266 -36.16 -5.48 4.24
CA TRP A 266 -36.65 -4.25 3.66
C TRP A 266 -37.38 -4.46 2.34
N SER A 267 -38.39 -3.63 2.08
CA SER A 267 -39.06 -3.59 0.78
C SER A 267 -38.09 -3.07 -0.30
N PRO A 268 -38.36 -3.34 -1.59
CA PRO A 268 -37.56 -2.80 -2.68
C PRO A 268 -37.41 -1.26 -2.66
N GLU A 269 -38.45 -0.54 -2.24
CA GLU A 269 -38.43 0.92 -2.10
C GLU A 269 -37.53 1.35 -0.94
N GLN A 270 -37.59 0.63 0.19
CA GLN A 270 -36.73 0.87 1.34
C GLN A 270 -35.26 0.60 1.01
N LEU A 271 -34.97 -0.49 0.29
CA LEU A 271 -33.64 -0.78 -0.22
C LEU A 271 -33.16 0.34 -1.14
N LYS A 272 -33.96 0.75 -2.13
CA LYS A 272 -33.59 1.85 -3.03
C LYS A 272 -33.26 3.15 -2.30
N ALA A 273 -33.98 3.44 -1.20
CA ALA A 273 -33.77 4.62 -0.38
C ALA A 273 -32.58 4.50 0.59
N ASN A 274 -32.17 3.28 0.94
CA ASN A 274 -31.17 3.02 1.98
C ASN A 274 -30.15 1.99 1.47
N GLN A 275 -29.22 2.46 0.66
CA GLN A 275 -28.24 1.58 0.02
C GLN A 275 -26.88 1.57 0.73
N GLY A 276 -26.69 2.53 1.64
CA GLY A 276 -25.58 2.56 2.59
C GLY A 276 -24.19 2.84 2.00
N TRP A 277 -24.11 3.18 0.71
CA TRP A 277 -23.02 4.02 0.23
C TRP A 277 -23.28 5.47 0.62
N TYR A 278 -22.20 6.23 0.79
CA TYR A 278 -22.28 7.67 1.05
C TYR A 278 -21.98 8.52 -0.20
N GLU A 279 -21.39 7.93 -1.24
CA GLU A 279 -21.08 8.62 -2.51
C GLU A 279 -21.20 7.67 -3.73
N VAL A 280 -21.65 8.21 -4.86
CA VAL A 280 -21.78 7.51 -6.15
C VAL A 280 -21.16 8.36 -7.24
N HIS A 281 -20.44 7.70 -8.14
CA HIS A 281 -19.79 8.34 -9.26
C HIS A 281 -20.04 7.57 -10.54
N ASP A 282 -20.31 8.30 -11.62
CA ASP A 282 -20.33 7.72 -12.95
C ASP A 282 -18.91 7.44 -13.42
N SER A 283 -18.71 6.31 -14.10
CA SER A 283 -17.46 6.05 -14.79
C SER A 283 -17.47 6.69 -16.20
N ALA A 284 -16.31 6.74 -16.85
CA ALA A 284 -16.23 7.18 -18.24
C ALA A 284 -16.91 6.22 -19.23
N VAL A 285 -17.20 4.97 -18.82
CA VAL A 285 -17.86 3.95 -19.64
C VAL A 285 -19.35 3.89 -19.25
N PRO A 286 -20.29 3.93 -20.22
CA PRO A 286 -21.72 3.87 -19.93
C PRO A 286 -22.10 2.66 -19.07
N HIS A 287 -23.11 2.84 -18.23
CA HIS A 287 -23.69 1.81 -17.35
C HIS A 287 -22.78 1.31 -16.22
N TRP A 288 -21.56 1.81 -16.15
CA TRP A 288 -20.62 1.56 -15.07
C TRP A 288 -20.58 2.73 -14.10
N LYS A 289 -20.71 2.43 -12.82
CA LYS A 289 -20.60 3.37 -11.70
C LYS A 289 -19.70 2.81 -10.63
N TYR A 290 -19.17 3.67 -9.76
CA TYR A 290 -18.49 3.23 -8.55
C TYR A 290 -19.06 3.92 -7.31
N PHE A 291 -19.07 3.18 -6.22
CA PHE A 291 -19.79 3.48 -5.00
C PHE A 291 -18.82 3.42 -3.82
N TRP A 292 -18.91 4.38 -2.91
CA TRP A 292 -18.09 4.43 -1.71
C TRP A 292 -18.91 4.09 -0.46
N PHE A 293 -18.46 3.07 0.26
CA PHE A 293 -19.08 2.54 1.48
C PHE A 293 -18.18 2.77 2.69
N ASP A 294 -18.77 2.91 3.86
CA ASP A 294 -18.08 2.98 5.15
C ASP A 294 -17.66 1.60 5.72
#